data_AF-A0A5D0TG39-F1
#
_entry.id   AF-A0A5D0TG39-F1
#
_cell.length_a   1.000
_cell.length_b   1.000
_cell.length_c   1.000
_cell.angle_alpha   90.00
_cell.angle_beta   90.00
_cell.angle_gamma   90.00
#
_symmetry.space_group_name_H-M   'P 1'
#
loop_
_entity.id
_entity.type
_entity.pdbx_description
1 polymer ?
#
loop_
_entity_poly.entity_id
_entity_poly.type
_entity_poly.pdbx_seq_one_letter_code
_entity_poly.pdbx_strand_id
1 'polypeptide(L)'
;MSTTTRRFAALAGITSAAVAIGVAEVVAVLTGPRSAPLVAVGAVVVDTVPEPLKQLAIDLFGRHDKLALLIGTAVLLAGFAALLGVLAVRRLAVGLAGVAAFGALGVAAALTRPGADLVDALPSLVGGGFGALVLWAFIAGPLELNPWPWTPPGDQLPPPGPATAPSGSADPVAAPAPLERTDAVDAPLERTDPESRRRFLTGTGALLGAAAVAGFGGRWLAGRRGVSAAREAVVLPAPASPAPAVPAGADLSLTQLAPYVSSNFGFYRIDTALVVPQVDPETWQLRIHGRVRNPITLSFADLLARPLVERYITLACVSNEVGGDLIGNARWLGVPIRELLDEVEPEEGADQVVGRSVDGWTCGTPTALLRDGRDALLAVGMNGEPLPVEHGFPVRMVVPGLYGYVSACKWVTELELTSFSDFDAYWVPRGWSPEGPIKTQSRIDTPRPRNRLTAGPVTVAGVAWAQHRGIRRVEVRVDDGPWQEAELAPAVSVDTWVQWSWRWAATPGEHRLQVRATDATGRTQTDRRQDVVPDGATGWHTVRVTVRAAA
;
A
#
# COMPACT_ATOMS: atom_id res chain seq x y z
N MET A 1 40.17 6.16 -19.84
CA MET A 1 39.48 5.21 -18.94
C MET A 1 39.48 5.86 -17.57
N SER A 2 38.35 5.85 -16.85
CA SER A 2 38.30 6.53 -15.56
C SER A 2 39.22 5.84 -14.56
N THR A 3 39.86 6.64 -13.72
CA THR A 3 40.77 6.26 -12.64
C THR A 3 40.03 6.00 -11.32
N THR A 4 38.71 6.13 -11.35
CA THR A 4 37.79 5.86 -10.24
C THR A 4 37.77 4.37 -9.88
N THR A 5 38.04 4.05 -8.60
CA THR A 5 37.99 2.64 -8.14
C THR A 5 36.56 2.10 -8.12
N ARG A 6 36.41 0.76 -8.18
CA ARG A 6 35.08 0.09 -8.22
C ARG A 6 34.16 0.51 -7.06
N ARG A 7 34.70 0.79 -5.87
CA ARG A 7 33.90 1.19 -4.70
C ARG A 7 33.32 2.59 -4.86
N PHE A 8 34.12 3.54 -5.36
CA PHE A 8 33.64 4.90 -5.65
C PHE A 8 32.74 4.95 -6.87
N ALA A 9 33.00 4.12 -7.87
CA ALA A 9 32.13 3.96 -9.04
C ALA A 9 30.74 3.46 -8.64
N ALA A 10 30.66 2.47 -7.76
CA ALA A 10 29.39 2.01 -7.20
C ALA A 10 28.64 3.13 -6.46
N LEU A 11 29.35 3.92 -5.65
CA LEU A 11 28.78 5.06 -4.94
C LEU A 11 28.30 6.16 -5.89
N ALA A 12 29.04 6.46 -6.96
CA ALA A 12 28.63 7.39 -8.00
C ALA A 12 27.33 6.94 -8.70
N GLY A 13 27.21 5.64 -8.97
CA GLY A 13 25.99 5.04 -9.50
C GLY A 13 24.79 5.20 -8.56
N ILE A 14 24.95 4.88 -7.27
CA ILE A 14 23.90 5.05 -6.25
C ILE A 14 23.49 6.53 -6.13
N THR A 15 24.44 7.46 -6.09
CA THR A 15 24.18 8.90 -6.03
C THR A 15 23.43 9.40 -7.26
N SER A 16 23.81 8.92 -8.44
CA SER A 16 23.11 9.22 -9.70
C SER A 16 21.64 8.77 -9.64
N ALA A 17 21.37 7.54 -9.18
CA ALA A 17 20.01 7.04 -9.05
C ALA A 17 19.20 7.81 -7.99
N ALA A 18 19.80 8.14 -6.86
CA ALA A 18 19.13 8.93 -5.81
C ALA A 18 18.75 10.33 -6.30
N VAL A 19 19.62 11.00 -7.05
CA VAL A 19 19.32 12.31 -7.66
C VAL A 19 18.24 12.15 -8.73
N ALA A 20 18.31 11.13 -9.58
CA ALA A 20 17.29 10.88 -10.60
C ALA A 20 15.89 10.74 -9.99
N ILE A 21 15.77 9.94 -8.92
CA ILE A 21 14.51 9.76 -8.19
C ILE A 21 14.09 11.07 -7.51
N GLY A 22 15.00 11.73 -6.77
CA GLY A 22 14.67 12.95 -6.04
C GLY A 22 14.18 14.07 -6.96
N VAL A 23 14.81 14.26 -8.12
CA VAL A 23 14.38 15.24 -9.12
C VAL A 23 13.06 14.84 -9.76
N ALA A 24 12.89 13.56 -10.11
CA ALA A 24 11.63 13.09 -10.68
C ALA A 24 10.45 13.30 -9.73
N GLU A 25 10.61 13.05 -8.43
CA GLU A 25 9.57 13.28 -7.43
C GLU A 25 9.16 14.76 -7.32
N VAL A 26 10.12 15.68 -7.46
CA VAL A 26 9.84 17.13 -7.50
C VAL A 26 9.05 17.50 -8.75
N VAL A 27 9.42 16.97 -9.92
CA VAL A 27 8.67 17.20 -11.17
C VAL A 27 7.27 16.56 -11.10
N ALA A 28 7.12 15.44 -10.41
CA ALA A 28 5.83 14.79 -10.15
C ALA A 28 4.92 15.61 -9.22
N VAL A 29 5.42 16.62 -8.50
CA VAL A 29 4.55 17.57 -7.78
C VAL A 29 3.75 18.41 -8.77
N LEU A 30 4.38 18.82 -9.88
CA LEU A 30 3.77 19.69 -10.87
C LEU A 30 2.89 18.94 -11.87
N THR A 31 3.14 17.65 -12.06
CA THR A 31 2.46 16.81 -13.06
C THR A 31 1.45 15.85 -12.45
N GLY A 32 1.42 15.71 -11.12
CA GLY A 32 0.44 14.95 -10.37
C GLY A 32 1.01 13.68 -9.71
N PRO A 33 0.36 13.15 -8.65
CA PRO A 33 0.86 11.97 -7.93
C PRO A 33 1.02 10.70 -8.78
N ARG A 34 0.28 10.61 -9.88
CA ARG A 34 0.29 9.46 -10.78
C ARG A 34 1.52 9.41 -11.69
N SER A 35 2.22 10.52 -11.91
CA SER A 35 3.40 10.59 -12.77
C SER A 35 4.70 10.25 -12.04
N ALA A 36 4.66 10.09 -10.71
CA ALA A 36 5.82 9.73 -9.89
C ALA A 36 6.40 8.37 -10.33
N PRO A 37 7.66 8.29 -10.80
CA PRO A 37 8.17 7.07 -11.43
C PRO A 37 8.22 5.86 -10.49
N LEU A 38 8.46 6.08 -9.20
CA LEU A 38 8.49 5.00 -8.21
C LEU A 38 7.09 4.38 -8.04
N VAL A 39 6.05 5.21 -8.03
CA VAL A 39 4.64 4.77 -7.93
C VAL A 39 4.18 4.14 -9.24
N ALA A 40 4.59 4.68 -10.38
CA ALA A 40 4.28 4.13 -11.71
C ALA A 40 4.89 2.75 -11.92
N VAL A 41 6.20 2.63 -11.75
CA VAL A 41 6.92 1.36 -11.89
C VAL A 41 6.48 0.37 -10.80
N GLY A 42 6.31 0.83 -9.56
CA GLY A 42 5.83 -0.01 -8.47
C GLY A 42 4.47 -0.63 -8.75
N ALA A 43 3.51 0.15 -9.28
CA ALA A 43 2.20 -0.38 -9.65
C ALA A 43 2.30 -1.41 -10.79
N VAL A 44 3.08 -1.15 -11.85
CA VAL A 44 3.28 -2.11 -12.94
C VAL A 44 3.89 -3.41 -12.42
N VAL A 45 4.88 -3.34 -11.52
CA VAL A 45 5.47 -4.52 -10.90
C VAL A 45 4.41 -5.28 -10.08
N VAL A 46 3.65 -4.60 -9.22
CA VAL A 46 2.55 -5.22 -8.46
C VAL A 46 1.52 -5.87 -9.38
N ASP A 47 1.18 -5.23 -10.50
CA ASP A 47 0.21 -5.73 -11.46
C ASP A 47 0.74 -6.94 -12.26
N THR A 48 2.04 -7.02 -12.51
CA THR A 48 2.66 -8.06 -13.35
C THR A 48 3.17 -9.26 -12.55
N VAL A 49 3.46 -9.10 -11.26
CA VAL A 49 4.02 -10.18 -10.44
C VAL A 49 3.00 -11.35 -10.35
N PRO A 50 3.44 -12.59 -10.66
CA PRO A 50 2.62 -13.80 -10.54
C PRO A 50 2.06 -14.02 -9.14
N GLU A 51 0.83 -14.54 -9.06
CA GLU A 51 0.11 -14.79 -7.82
C GLU A 51 0.88 -15.61 -6.75
N PRO A 52 1.62 -16.68 -7.09
CA PRO A 52 2.37 -17.45 -6.10
C PRO A 52 3.45 -16.63 -5.38
N LEU A 53 4.03 -15.64 -6.05
CA LEU A 53 5.04 -14.76 -5.45
C LEU A 53 4.40 -13.71 -4.54
N LYS A 54 3.18 -13.26 -4.86
CA LYS A 54 2.38 -12.39 -3.99
C LYS A 54 1.98 -13.13 -2.72
N GLN A 55 1.46 -14.34 -2.86
CA GLN A 55 1.10 -15.20 -1.73
C GLN A 55 2.31 -15.48 -0.83
N LEU A 56 3.46 -15.84 -1.41
CA LEU A 56 4.70 -16.01 -0.65
C LEU A 56 5.11 -14.74 0.13
N ALA A 57 4.98 -13.56 -0.48
CA ALA A 57 5.28 -12.30 0.18
C ALA A 57 4.30 -12.00 1.34
N ILE A 58 3.01 -12.28 1.14
CA ILE A 58 1.98 -12.15 2.18
C ILE A 58 2.25 -13.13 3.33
N ASP A 59 2.63 -14.37 3.03
CA ASP A 59 2.96 -15.40 4.04
C ASP A 59 4.20 -15.03 4.86
N LEU A 60 5.22 -14.46 4.22
CA LEU A 60 6.48 -14.08 4.87
C LEU A 60 6.39 -12.76 5.65
N PHE A 61 5.66 -11.77 5.14
CA PHE A 61 5.69 -10.39 5.67
C PHE A 61 4.36 -9.93 6.28
N GLY A 62 3.28 -10.68 6.12
CA GLY A 62 1.95 -10.38 6.67
C GLY A 62 1.47 -8.98 6.28
N ARG A 63 0.97 -8.20 7.27
CA ARG A 63 0.50 -6.81 7.08
C ARG A 63 1.57 -5.80 6.61
N HIS A 64 2.85 -6.21 6.54
CA HIS A 64 3.96 -5.35 6.13
C HIS A 64 4.48 -5.70 4.72
N ASP A 65 3.78 -6.53 3.96
CA ASP A 65 4.08 -6.89 2.56
C ASP A 65 4.43 -5.67 1.69
N LYS A 66 3.65 -4.59 1.76
CA LYS A 66 3.91 -3.36 1.00
C LYS A 66 5.20 -2.66 1.41
N LEU A 67 5.50 -2.64 2.72
CA LEU A 67 6.72 -2.03 3.24
C LEU A 67 7.94 -2.88 2.84
N ALA A 68 7.82 -4.21 2.92
CA ALA A 68 8.84 -5.15 2.46
C ALA A 68 9.10 -5.01 0.96
N LEU A 69 8.05 -4.85 0.14
CA LEU A 69 8.17 -4.57 -1.28
C LEU A 69 8.92 -3.27 -1.54
N LEU A 70 8.54 -2.16 -0.88
CA LEU A 70 9.20 -0.87 -1.02
C LEU A 70 10.69 -0.92 -0.66
N ILE A 71 11.04 -1.55 0.47
CA ILE A 71 12.44 -1.73 0.89
C ILE A 71 13.19 -2.62 -0.10
N GLY A 72 12.58 -3.74 -0.51
CA GLY A 72 13.17 -4.69 -1.46
C GLY A 72 13.47 -4.03 -2.81
N THR A 73 12.53 -3.26 -3.36
CA THR A 73 12.74 -2.51 -4.60
C THR A 73 13.83 -1.45 -4.44
N ALA A 74 13.87 -0.72 -3.31
CA ALA A 74 14.92 0.28 -3.06
C ALA A 74 16.33 -0.34 -3.02
N VAL A 75 16.48 -1.49 -2.35
CA VAL A 75 17.75 -2.24 -2.28
C VAL A 75 18.16 -2.73 -3.66
N LEU A 76 17.22 -3.28 -4.44
CA LEU A 76 17.47 -3.78 -5.78
C LEU A 76 17.88 -2.65 -6.75
N LEU A 77 17.19 -1.51 -6.70
CA LEU A 77 17.56 -0.33 -7.49
C LEU A 77 18.95 0.20 -7.11
N ALA A 78 19.28 0.25 -5.82
CA ALA A 78 20.62 0.63 -5.37
C ALA A 78 21.70 -0.36 -5.87
N GLY A 79 21.39 -1.65 -5.90
CA GLY A 79 22.27 -2.69 -6.46
C GLY A 79 22.51 -2.51 -7.96
N PHE A 80 21.46 -2.30 -8.76
CA PHE A 80 21.58 -2.01 -10.19
C PHE A 80 22.33 -0.70 -10.46
N ALA A 81 22.05 0.35 -9.69
CA ALA A 81 22.73 1.63 -9.80
C ALA A 81 24.23 1.48 -9.52
N ALA A 82 24.60 0.74 -8.47
CA ALA A 82 25.99 0.42 -8.16
C ALA A 82 26.68 -0.33 -9.32
N LEU A 83 26.01 -1.31 -9.91
CA LEU A 83 26.52 -2.05 -11.07
C LEU A 83 26.74 -1.13 -12.29
N LEU A 84 25.77 -0.28 -12.62
CA LEU A 84 25.89 0.69 -13.72
C LEU A 84 27.05 1.66 -13.49
N GLY A 85 27.24 2.12 -12.25
CA GLY A 85 28.39 2.94 -11.87
C GLY A 85 29.72 2.23 -12.13
N VAL A 86 29.84 0.95 -11.73
CA VAL A 86 31.05 0.13 -11.99
C VAL A 86 31.28 -0.09 -13.49
N LEU A 87 30.22 -0.32 -14.27
CA LEU A 87 30.32 -0.49 -15.73
C LEU A 87 30.70 0.82 -16.43
N ALA A 88 30.25 1.97 -15.93
CA ALA A 88 30.55 3.30 -16.47
C ALA A 88 32.05 3.59 -16.48
N VAL A 89 32.81 3.12 -15.48
CA VAL A 89 34.28 3.25 -15.43
C VAL A 89 34.96 2.54 -16.60
N ARG A 90 34.41 1.39 -17.04
CA ARG A 90 34.93 0.64 -18.19
C ARG A 90 34.55 1.30 -19.51
N ARG A 91 33.28 1.67 -19.66
CA ARG A 91 32.74 2.37 -20.82
C ARG A 91 31.57 3.24 -20.37
N LEU A 92 31.78 4.56 -20.35
CA LEU A 92 30.77 5.52 -19.90
C LEU A 92 29.45 5.38 -20.65
N ALA A 93 29.51 5.09 -21.96
CA ALA A 93 28.35 4.83 -22.80
C ALA A 93 27.46 3.69 -22.26
N VAL A 94 28.02 2.66 -21.63
CA VAL A 94 27.25 1.54 -21.05
C VAL A 94 26.50 1.99 -19.81
N GLY A 95 27.12 2.79 -18.95
CA GLY A 95 26.46 3.36 -17.77
C GLY A 95 25.33 4.31 -18.16
N LEU A 96 25.59 5.23 -19.10
CA LEU A 96 24.59 6.16 -19.61
C LEU A 96 23.45 5.47 -20.34
N ALA A 97 23.74 4.43 -21.15
CA ALA A 97 22.71 3.62 -21.79
C ALA A 97 21.83 2.90 -20.76
N GLY A 98 22.42 2.40 -19.66
CA GLY A 98 21.66 1.82 -18.55
C GLY A 98 20.72 2.82 -17.88
N VAL A 99 21.19 4.04 -17.58
CA VAL A 99 20.34 5.11 -17.03
C VAL A 99 19.23 5.49 -18.00
N ALA A 100 19.54 5.63 -19.29
CA ALA A 100 18.56 5.91 -20.32
C ALA A 100 17.49 4.80 -20.44
N ALA A 101 17.89 3.53 -20.33
CA ALA A 101 16.98 2.39 -20.34
C ALA A 101 16.02 2.42 -19.14
N PHE A 102 16.52 2.74 -17.94
CA PHE A 102 15.66 2.92 -16.75
C PHE A 102 14.71 4.11 -16.90
N GLY A 103 15.18 5.23 -17.45
CA GLY A 103 14.33 6.38 -17.76
C GLY A 103 13.22 6.04 -18.75
N ALA A 104 13.56 5.29 -19.82
CA ALA A 104 12.59 4.81 -20.81
C ALA A 104 11.57 3.84 -20.21
N LEU A 105 11.99 2.97 -19.28
CA LEU A 105 11.08 2.10 -18.54
C LEU A 105 10.09 2.92 -17.69
N GLY A 106 10.57 3.97 -17.01
CA GLY A 106 9.71 4.89 -16.27
C GLY A 106 8.71 5.63 -17.15
N VAL A 107 9.12 6.06 -18.35
CA VAL A 107 8.23 6.66 -19.35
C VAL A 107 7.18 5.65 -19.83
N ALA A 108 7.58 4.44 -20.19
CA ALA A 108 6.67 3.39 -20.62
C ALA A 108 5.66 3.04 -19.51
N ALA A 109 6.10 2.92 -18.27
CA ALA A 109 5.22 2.66 -17.12
C ALA A 109 4.23 3.80 -16.86
N ALA A 110 4.62 5.06 -17.09
CA ALA A 110 3.71 6.19 -16.98
C ALA A 110 2.66 6.21 -18.11
N LEU A 111 3.10 6.01 -19.36
CA LEU A 111 2.23 6.12 -20.54
C LEU A 111 1.33 4.90 -20.79
N THR A 112 1.66 3.73 -20.22
CA THR A 112 0.81 2.53 -20.31
C THR A 112 -0.34 2.52 -19.30
N ARG A 113 -0.44 3.54 -18.44
CA ARG A 113 -1.52 3.66 -17.47
C ARG A 113 -2.84 4.09 -18.13
N PRO A 114 -3.98 3.56 -17.66
CA PRO A 114 -5.29 4.05 -18.09
C PRO A 114 -5.44 5.55 -17.80
N GLY A 115 -5.73 6.35 -18.83
CA GLY A 115 -5.89 7.80 -18.74
C GLY A 115 -4.58 8.59 -18.66
N ALA A 116 -3.47 8.05 -19.16
CA ALA A 116 -2.16 8.72 -19.16
C ALA A 116 -2.07 9.83 -20.22
N ASP A 117 -1.46 10.95 -19.83
CA ASP A 117 -1.12 12.07 -20.69
C ASP A 117 0.39 12.12 -20.98
N LEU A 118 0.79 12.81 -22.06
CA LEU A 118 2.22 12.98 -22.39
C LEU A 118 3.02 13.69 -21.29
N VAL A 119 2.33 14.48 -20.46
CA VAL A 119 2.90 15.18 -19.30
C VAL A 119 3.37 14.19 -18.22
N ASP A 120 2.77 13.00 -18.13
CA ASP A 120 3.14 11.97 -17.16
C ASP A 120 4.53 11.36 -17.40
N ALA A 121 5.09 11.53 -18.60
CA ALA A 121 6.45 11.10 -18.93
C ALA A 121 7.55 12.05 -18.40
N LEU A 122 7.20 13.32 -18.09
CA LEU A 122 8.18 14.35 -17.74
C LEU A 122 9.03 14.00 -16.50
N PRO A 123 8.47 13.48 -15.39
CA PRO A 123 9.28 13.10 -14.23
C PRO A 123 10.39 12.10 -14.57
N SER A 124 10.06 11.06 -15.33
CA SER A 124 11.01 10.02 -15.74
C SER A 124 12.10 10.56 -16.68
N LEU A 125 11.74 11.45 -17.61
CA LEU A 125 12.69 12.07 -18.53
C LEU A 125 13.65 13.03 -17.82
N VAL A 126 13.13 13.94 -17.00
CA VAL A 126 13.94 14.93 -16.28
C VAL A 126 14.81 14.23 -15.24
N GLY A 127 14.24 13.32 -14.44
CA GLY A 127 14.98 12.52 -13.48
C GLY A 127 16.10 11.71 -14.14
N GLY A 128 15.79 10.99 -15.22
CA GLY A 128 16.78 10.23 -15.99
C GLY A 128 17.91 11.10 -16.55
N GLY A 129 17.58 12.29 -17.07
CA GLY A 129 18.56 13.26 -17.56
C GLY A 129 19.51 13.76 -16.47
N PHE A 130 18.99 14.13 -15.30
CA PHE A 130 19.82 14.53 -14.16
C PHE A 130 20.65 13.37 -13.61
N GLY A 131 20.10 12.15 -13.56
CA GLY A 131 20.84 10.94 -13.20
C GLY A 131 22.03 10.72 -14.13
N ALA A 132 21.82 10.82 -15.45
CA ALA A 132 22.87 10.68 -16.45
C ALA A 132 23.96 11.75 -16.30
N LEU A 133 23.58 13.00 -16.05
CA LEU A 133 24.51 14.11 -15.82
C LEU A 133 25.36 13.90 -14.56
N VAL A 134 24.76 13.44 -13.47
CA VAL A 134 25.49 13.13 -12.23
C VAL A 134 26.46 11.97 -12.43
N LEU A 135 26.03 10.91 -13.12
CA LEU A 135 26.91 9.78 -13.43
C LEU A 135 28.10 10.22 -14.29
N TRP A 136 27.87 11.04 -15.32
CA TRP A 136 28.93 11.63 -16.12
C TRP A 136 29.88 12.48 -15.27
N ALA A 137 29.35 13.34 -14.39
CA ALA A 137 30.16 14.25 -13.56
C ALA A 137 31.15 13.51 -12.65
N PHE A 138 30.77 12.35 -12.11
CA PHE A 138 31.61 11.53 -11.23
C PHE A 138 32.59 10.61 -11.96
N ILE A 139 32.33 10.27 -13.23
CA ILE A 139 33.11 9.27 -13.97
C ILE A 139 34.03 9.90 -15.02
N ALA A 140 33.67 11.04 -15.59
CA ALA A 140 34.42 11.70 -16.67
C ALA A 140 34.36 13.24 -16.60
N GLY A 141 33.92 13.78 -15.47
CA GLY A 141 33.62 15.21 -15.30
C GLY A 141 34.29 15.80 -14.06
N PRO A 142 33.77 16.94 -13.55
CA PRO A 142 34.45 17.73 -12.52
C PRO A 142 34.56 17.05 -11.14
N LEU A 143 33.84 15.95 -10.93
CA LEU A 143 33.86 15.16 -9.69
C LEU A 143 34.64 13.84 -9.83
N GLU A 144 35.33 13.62 -10.95
CA GLU A 144 36.16 12.44 -11.15
C GLU A 144 37.32 12.38 -10.13
N LEU A 145 37.63 11.17 -9.65
CA LEU A 145 38.74 10.94 -8.74
C LEU A 145 40.06 10.91 -9.51
N ASN A 146 40.91 11.92 -9.33
CA ASN A 146 42.21 11.95 -9.98
C ASN A 146 43.25 11.16 -9.15
N PRO A 147 44.01 10.24 -9.76
CA PRO A 147 45.14 9.60 -9.11
C PRO A 147 46.23 10.66 -8.95
N TRP A 148 46.88 10.69 -7.78
CA TRP A 148 47.93 11.67 -7.49
C TRP A 148 49.16 11.41 -8.39
N PRO A 149 49.46 12.29 -9.36
CA PRO A 149 50.66 12.16 -10.19
C PRO A 149 51.83 12.74 -9.39
N TRP A 150 52.72 11.90 -8.87
CA TRP A 150 53.84 12.36 -8.04
C TRP A 150 54.83 13.21 -8.84
N THR A 151 55.11 14.43 -8.38
CA THR A 151 56.41 15.10 -8.48
C THR A 151 56.85 15.41 -7.04
N PRO A 152 58.04 14.98 -6.59
CA PRO A 152 58.52 15.34 -5.26
C PRO A 152 58.84 16.84 -5.26
N PRO A 153 58.51 17.57 -4.18
CA PRO A 153 59.13 18.86 -3.92
C PRO A 153 60.64 18.63 -3.83
N GLY A 154 61.38 19.21 -4.77
CA GLY A 154 62.78 18.87 -5.05
C GLY A 154 63.73 19.02 -3.86
N ASP A 155 64.75 18.18 -3.88
CA ASP A 155 66.05 18.39 -3.24
C ASP A 155 66.61 19.76 -3.70
N GLN A 156 66.29 20.81 -2.95
CA GLN A 156 67.14 22.00 -2.94
C GLN A 156 68.38 21.64 -2.12
N LEU A 157 69.43 21.18 -2.82
CA LEU A 157 70.78 21.11 -2.26
C LEU A 157 71.15 22.48 -1.67
N PRO A 158 71.50 22.57 -0.37
CA PRO A 158 71.95 23.82 0.23
C PRO A 158 73.29 24.28 -0.39
N PRO A 159 73.54 25.59 -0.58
CA PRO A 159 74.83 26.09 -1.02
C PRO A 159 75.94 25.81 0.02
N PRO A 160 77.22 25.66 -0.39
CA PRO A 160 78.28 25.22 0.50
C PRO A 160 78.70 26.34 1.47
N GLY A 161 78.72 26.03 2.76
CA GLY A 161 79.28 26.84 3.85
C GLY A 161 80.60 26.26 4.39
N PRO A 162 81.49 27.07 5.00
CA PRO A 162 82.93 26.88 4.94
C PRO A 162 83.51 25.90 5.95
N ALA A 163 84.72 25.41 5.62
CA ALA A 163 85.48 24.40 6.34
C ALA A 163 85.90 24.81 7.77
N THR A 164 85.73 23.87 8.70
CA THR A 164 86.52 23.74 9.93
C THR A 164 86.70 22.26 10.27
N ALA A 165 87.95 21.78 10.19
CA ALA A 165 88.46 20.62 10.92
C ALA A 165 88.79 21.06 12.38
N PRO A 166 89.15 20.20 13.36
CA PRO A 166 89.67 18.82 13.28
C PRO A 166 88.95 17.91 14.32
N SER A 167 89.34 16.70 14.73
CA SER A 167 90.63 16.02 14.89
C SER A 167 90.33 14.59 15.36
N GLY A 168 91.14 13.62 14.90
CA GLY A 168 91.52 12.36 15.58
C GLY A 168 90.39 11.37 15.95
N SER A 169 90.59 10.07 16.00
CA SER A 169 91.76 9.22 15.80
C SER A 169 91.29 7.77 15.96
N ALA A 170 91.91 6.87 15.20
CA ALA A 170 92.14 5.46 15.53
C ALA A 170 90.97 4.45 15.47
N ASP A 171 90.91 3.74 14.34
CA ASP A 171 91.27 2.30 14.24
C ASP A 171 90.37 1.21 14.87
N PRO A 172 90.48 -0.06 14.42
CA PRO A 172 89.39 -0.76 13.74
C PRO A 172 88.89 -1.96 14.58
N VAL A 173 87.92 -2.74 14.07
CA VAL A 173 87.87 -4.22 14.13
C VAL A 173 86.52 -4.73 13.61
N ALA A 174 86.62 -5.76 12.77
CA ALA A 174 85.57 -6.48 12.08
C ALA A 174 84.85 -7.54 12.93
N ALA A 175 83.62 -7.90 12.55
CA ALA A 175 83.12 -9.28 12.44
C ALA A 175 81.75 -9.32 11.72
N PRO A 176 81.35 -10.45 11.07
CA PRO A 176 80.51 -10.44 9.87
C PRO A 176 79.11 -11.12 10.00
N ALA A 177 78.25 -10.80 9.01
CA ALA A 177 77.13 -11.59 8.44
C ALA A 177 75.85 -11.81 9.29
N PRO A 178 74.66 -12.13 8.69
CA PRO A 178 74.41 -12.58 7.31
C PRO A 178 73.27 -11.88 6.55
N LEU A 179 73.34 -12.09 5.23
CA LEU A 179 72.31 -11.93 4.21
C LEU A 179 70.95 -12.46 4.69
N GLU A 180 69.85 -11.74 4.40
CA GLU A 180 68.68 -12.38 3.81
C GLU A 180 67.69 -11.37 3.21
N ARG A 181 67.31 -11.71 1.97
CA ARG A 181 66.06 -11.42 1.28
C ARG A 181 65.80 -9.99 0.80
N THR A 182 66.28 -9.77 -0.42
CA THR A 182 65.62 -8.89 -1.40
C THR A 182 64.16 -9.31 -1.57
N ASP A 183 63.24 -8.63 -0.87
CA ASP A 183 61.84 -8.64 -1.27
C ASP A 183 61.69 -7.67 -2.43
N ALA A 184 61.63 -8.28 -3.59
CA ALA A 184 61.23 -7.68 -4.84
C ALA A 184 59.82 -7.07 -4.70
N VAL A 185 59.74 -5.76 -4.95
CA VAL A 185 58.64 -5.09 -5.64
C VAL A 185 57.26 -5.20 -4.96
N ASP A 186 57.06 -4.44 -3.88
CA ASP A 186 55.76 -3.86 -3.59
C ASP A 186 55.58 -2.60 -4.45
N ALA A 187 54.81 -2.71 -5.53
CA ALA A 187 54.38 -1.59 -6.34
C ALA A 187 53.63 -0.56 -5.47
N PRO A 188 53.83 0.76 -5.66
CA PRO A 188 53.15 1.76 -4.83
C PRO A 188 51.64 1.70 -5.06
N LEU A 189 50.87 1.47 -3.99
CA LEU A 189 49.43 1.71 -3.96
C LEU A 189 49.16 3.14 -4.43
N GLU A 190 48.50 3.30 -5.58
CA GLU A 190 48.03 4.58 -6.11
C GLU A 190 47.25 5.34 -5.02
N ARG A 191 47.87 6.36 -4.42
CA ARG A 191 47.19 7.24 -3.48
C ARG A 191 46.34 8.22 -4.29
N THR A 192 45.02 8.19 -4.12
CA THR A 192 44.11 9.18 -4.71
C THR A 192 44.40 10.56 -4.15
N ASP A 193 44.30 11.60 -4.98
CA ASP A 193 44.50 12.98 -4.52
C ASP A 193 43.51 13.34 -3.39
N PRO A 194 43.98 13.79 -2.20
CA PRO A 194 43.10 14.13 -1.08
C PRO A 194 42.05 15.20 -1.42
N GLU A 195 42.37 16.16 -2.29
CA GLU A 195 41.41 17.19 -2.69
C GLU A 195 40.30 16.62 -3.58
N SER A 196 40.64 15.84 -4.60
CA SER A 196 39.67 15.15 -5.45
C SER A 196 38.77 14.21 -4.64
N ARG A 197 39.33 13.47 -3.67
CA ARG A 197 38.57 12.62 -2.74
C ARG A 197 37.61 13.44 -1.89
N ARG A 198 38.07 14.58 -1.37
CA ARG A 198 37.22 15.50 -0.60
C ARG A 198 36.07 16.01 -1.47
N ARG A 199 36.35 16.51 -2.67
CA ARG A 199 35.33 17.01 -3.63
C ARG A 199 34.32 15.92 -3.99
N PHE A 200 34.77 14.70 -4.24
CA PHE A 200 33.91 13.55 -4.52
C PHE A 200 32.96 13.25 -3.35
N LEU A 201 33.50 13.15 -2.12
CA LEU A 201 32.71 12.79 -0.94
C LEU A 201 31.77 13.92 -0.52
N THR A 202 32.20 15.18 -0.61
CA THR A 202 31.33 16.34 -0.35
C THR A 202 30.25 16.45 -1.41
N GLY A 203 30.57 16.21 -2.69
CA GLY A 203 29.60 16.18 -3.78
C GLY A 203 28.57 15.08 -3.57
N THR A 204 29.02 13.88 -3.17
CA THR A 204 28.14 12.75 -2.82
C THR A 204 27.21 13.11 -1.66
N GLY A 205 27.76 13.61 -0.56
CA GLY A 205 26.97 14.00 0.61
C GLY A 205 25.95 15.11 0.31
N ALA A 206 26.35 16.13 -0.46
CA ALA A 206 25.48 17.23 -0.85
C ALA A 206 24.35 16.77 -1.78
N LEU A 207 24.67 15.97 -2.81
CA LEU A 207 23.67 15.46 -3.76
C LEU A 207 22.69 14.49 -3.10
N LEU A 208 23.17 13.57 -2.26
CA LEU A 208 22.30 12.67 -1.50
C LEU A 208 21.43 13.43 -0.50
N GLY A 209 22.00 14.40 0.22
CA GLY A 209 21.26 15.25 1.15
C GLY A 209 20.18 16.07 0.44
N ALA A 210 20.51 16.71 -0.69
CA ALA A 210 19.56 17.47 -1.49
C ALA A 210 18.44 16.59 -2.06
N ALA A 211 18.77 15.41 -2.61
CA ALA A 211 17.79 14.47 -3.12
C ALA A 211 16.84 13.97 -2.02
N ALA A 212 17.36 13.69 -0.81
CA ALA A 212 16.54 13.28 0.32
C ALA A 212 15.58 14.40 0.79
N VAL A 213 16.06 15.64 0.90
CA VAL A 213 15.25 16.78 1.34
C VAL A 213 14.20 17.17 0.30
N ALA A 214 14.60 17.32 -0.97
CA ALA A 214 13.73 17.77 -2.05
C ALA A 214 12.73 16.70 -2.49
N GLY A 215 13.16 15.44 -2.62
CA GLY A 215 12.31 14.35 -3.08
C GLY A 215 11.43 13.74 -1.98
N PHE A 216 12.01 13.42 -0.82
CA PHE A 216 11.30 12.70 0.25
C PHE A 216 10.79 13.60 1.37
N GLY A 217 11.54 14.61 1.79
CA GLY A 217 11.19 15.46 2.94
C GLY A 217 10.06 16.45 2.65
N GLY A 218 10.16 17.20 1.56
CA GLY A 218 9.25 18.32 1.27
C GLY A 218 7.80 17.89 1.03
N ARG A 219 7.58 16.93 0.12
CA ARG A 219 6.23 16.50 -0.29
C ARG A 219 5.53 15.63 0.76
N TRP A 220 6.26 14.71 1.39
CA TRP A 220 5.68 13.76 2.35
C TRP A 220 5.21 14.45 3.64
N LEU A 221 5.95 15.46 4.11
CA LEU A 221 5.59 16.23 5.29
C LEU A 221 4.55 17.31 5.01
N ALA A 222 4.64 18.02 3.87
CA ALA A 222 3.71 19.09 3.53
C ALA A 222 2.32 18.57 3.15
N GLY A 223 2.24 17.54 2.28
CA GLY A 223 0.95 16.99 1.83
C GLY A 223 0.17 16.31 2.97
N ARG A 224 0.84 15.57 3.85
CA ARG A 224 0.19 14.93 5.01
C ARG A 224 -0.31 15.94 6.04
N ARG A 225 0.49 16.97 6.35
CA ARG A 225 0.06 18.03 7.27
C ARG A 225 -1.13 18.80 6.72
N GLY A 226 -1.13 19.10 5.41
CA GLY A 226 -2.24 19.77 4.73
C GLY A 226 -3.54 18.97 4.81
N VAL A 227 -3.52 17.70 4.38
CA VAL A 227 -4.76 16.88 4.36
C VAL A 227 -5.24 16.51 5.75
N SER A 228 -4.35 16.25 6.72
CA SER A 228 -4.78 16.03 8.12
C SER A 228 -5.46 17.28 8.70
N ALA A 229 -4.88 18.47 8.49
CA ALA A 229 -5.48 19.72 8.95
C ALA A 229 -6.80 20.02 8.22
N ALA A 230 -6.85 19.78 6.91
CA ALA A 230 -8.08 19.93 6.12
C ALA A 230 -9.19 18.98 6.63
N ARG A 231 -8.85 17.72 6.92
CA ARG A 231 -9.78 16.75 7.51
C ARG A 231 -10.30 17.22 8.86
N GLU A 232 -9.44 17.69 9.75
CA GLU A 232 -9.83 18.20 11.08
C GLU A 232 -10.71 19.45 10.98
N ALA A 233 -10.56 20.24 9.92
CA ALA A 233 -11.40 21.41 9.66
C ALA A 233 -12.77 21.07 9.05
N VAL A 234 -12.99 19.84 8.56
CA VAL A 234 -14.30 19.42 8.01
C VAL A 234 -15.33 19.33 9.13
N VAL A 235 -16.37 20.16 9.04
CA VAL A 235 -17.57 20.06 9.87
C VAL A 235 -18.61 19.24 9.12
N LEU A 236 -18.96 18.08 9.66
CA LEU A 236 -19.99 17.22 9.06
C LEU A 236 -21.39 17.82 9.26
N PRO A 237 -22.22 17.89 8.21
CA PRO A 237 -23.63 18.24 8.34
C PRO A 237 -24.39 17.26 9.22
N ALA A 238 -25.43 17.74 9.90
CA ALA A 238 -26.38 16.84 10.56
C ALA A 238 -27.12 16.01 9.49
N PRO A 239 -27.35 14.71 9.73
CA PRO A 239 -28.08 13.88 8.78
C PRO A 239 -29.55 14.31 8.69
N ALA A 240 -30.07 14.42 7.47
CA ALA A 240 -31.50 14.55 7.18
C ALA A 240 -32.28 13.31 7.66
N SER A 241 -31.63 12.14 7.67
CA SER A 241 -32.15 10.90 8.24
C SER A 241 -31.07 10.26 9.12
N PRO A 242 -31.12 10.44 10.46
CA PRO A 242 -30.12 9.86 11.37
C PRO A 242 -30.21 8.34 11.40
N ALA A 243 -29.09 7.69 11.76
CA ALA A 243 -29.10 6.24 11.97
C ALA A 243 -29.96 5.91 13.21
N PRO A 244 -30.74 4.82 13.19
CA PRO A 244 -31.39 4.32 14.39
C PRO A 244 -30.35 4.04 15.49
N ALA A 245 -30.75 4.22 16.74
CA ALA A 245 -29.89 3.87 17.87
C ALA A 245 -29.58 2.36 17.84
N VAL A 246 -28.36 2.00 18.24
CA VAL A 246 -27.98 0.59 18.43
C VAL A 246 -28.86 0.00 19.55
N PRO A 247 -29.63 -1.06 19.27
CA PRO A 247 -30.49 -1.66 20.30
C PRO A 247 -29.68 -2.15 21.49
N ALA A 248 -30.28 -2.08 22.68
CA ALA A 248 -29.70 -2.71 23.86
C ALA A 248 -29.50 -4.21 23.61
N GLY A 249 -28.30 -4.72 23.93
CA GLY A 249 -27.94 -6.12 23.71
C GLY A 249 -27.47 -6.47 22.30
N ALA A 250 -27.45 -5.53 21.34
CA ALA A 250 -26.87 -5.77 20.02
C ALA A 250 -25.36 -6.02 20.07
N ASP A 251 -24.67 -5.36 21.02
CA ASP A 251 -23.30 -5.68 21.39
C ASP A 251 -23.27 -6.50 22.69
N LEU A 252 -22.95 -7.78 22.58
CA LEU A 252 -22.83 -8.72 23.69
C LEU A 252 -21.62 -8.40 24.59
N SER A 253 -20.68 -7.56 24.12
CA SER A 253 -19.50 -7.13 24.90
C SER A 253 -18.67 -8.28 25.47
N LEU A 254 -18.64 -9.42 24.77
CA LEU A 254 -17.90 -10.61 25.19
C LEU A 254 -16.40 -10.48 24.86
N THR A 255 -15.55 -11.01 25.72
CA THR A 255 -14.10 -11.02 25.49
C THR A 255 -13.77 -11.70 24.16
N GLN A 256 -12.97 -11.02 23.32
CA GLN A 256 -12.50 -11.47 22.00
C GLN A 256 -13.55 -11.52 20.88
N LEU A 257 -14.82 -11.25 21.19
CA LEU A 257 -15.87 -11.03 20.19
C LEU A 257 -15.66 -9.67 19.51
N ALA A 258 -15.82 -9.60 18.19
CA ALA A 258 -15.76 -8.33 17.48
C ALA A 258 -16.86 -7.37 18.01
N PRO A 259 -16.53 -6.11 18.33
CA PRO A 259 -17.54 -5.14 18.80
C PRO A 259 -18.58 -4.92 17.70
N TYR A 260 -19.82 -4.61 18.08
CA TYR A 260 -20.90 -4.44 17.11
C TYR A 260 -20.59 -3.30 16.13
N VAL A 261 -20.00 -2.21 16.64
CA VAL A 261 -19.43 -1.12 15.83
C VAL A 261 -17.91 -1.20 15.90
N SER A 262 -17.28 -1.44 14.76
CA SER A 262 -15.84 -1.40 14.62
C SER A 262 -15.34 0.05 14.71
N SER A 263 -14.33 0.31 15.53
CA SER A 263 -13.70 1.63 15.61
C SER A 263 -13.01 1.99 14.29
N ASN A 264 -12.85 3.28 14.00
CA ASN A 264 -12.19 3.75 12.77
C ASN A 264 -10.79 3.15 12.60
N PHE A 265 -10.02 3.05 13.69
CA PHE A 265 -8.68 2.44 13.71
C PHE A 265 -8.72 0.90 13.58
N GLY A 266 -9.73 0.26 14.17
CA GLY A 266 -9.89 -1.20 14.13
C GLY A 266 -10.59 -1.71 12.86
N PHE A 267 -11.14 -0.82 12.04
CA PHE A 267 -11.79 -1.19 10.79
C PHE A 267 -10.76 -1.70 9.77
N TYR A 268 -11.04 -2.85 9.17
CA TYR A 268 -10.09 -3.50 8.25
C TYR A 268 -9.67 -2.56 7.11
N ARG A 269 -8.39 -2.61 6.73
CA ARG A 269 -7.86 -1.85 5.60
C ARG A 269 -7.29 -2.80 4.55
N ILE A 270 -7.88 -2.74 3.37
CA ILE A 270 -7.35 -3.34 2.16
C ILE A 270 -7.47 -2.33 1.00
N ASP A 271 -6.43 -2.23 0.18
CA ASP A 271 -6.36 -1.41 -1.03
C ASP A 271 -5.16 -1.82 -1.89
N THR A 272 -5.21 -1.47 -3.17
CA THR A 272 -4.09 -1.62 -4.12
C THR A 272 -3.08 -0.48 -4.02
N ALA A 273 -3.44 0.64 -3.37
CA ALA A 273 -2.59 1.82 -3.24
C ALA A 273 -1.31 1.51 -2.45
N LEU A 274 -0.15 1.73 -3.08
CA LEU A 274 1.16 1.62 -2.40
C LEU A 274 1.37 2.76 -1.39
N VAL A 275 0.84 3.95 -1.70
CA VAL A 275 0.84 5.13 -0.85
C VAL A 275 -0.59 5.64 -0.75
N VAL A 276 -1.06 5.86 0.48
CA VAL A 276 -2.41 6.36 0.73
C VAL A 276 -2.59 7.74 0.09
N PRO A 277 -3.55 7.91 -0.84
CA PRO A 277 -3.83 9.21 -1.45
C PRO A 277 -4.10 10.29 -0.41
N GLN A 278 -3.50 11.45 -0.62
CA GLN A 278 -3.70 12.66 0.17
C GLN A 278 -4.55 13.61 -0.70
N VAL A 279 -5.86 13.57 -0.52
CA VAL A 279 -6.81 14.32 -1.35
C VAL A 279 -7.27 15.56 -0.59
N ASP A 280 -7.09 16.71 -1.22
CA ASP A 280 -7.54 18.00 -0.68
C ASP A 280 -9.04 18.20 -0.98
N PRO A 281 -9.91 18.35 0.04
CA PRO A 281 -11.33 18.54 -0.16
C PRO A 281 -11.70 19.82 -0.90
N GLU A 282 -10.86 20.86 -0.88
CA GLU A 282 -11.16 22.14 -1.56
C GLU A 282 -11.07 22.01 -3.09
N THR A 283 -10.18 21.15 -3.57
CA THR A 283 -9.96 20.91 -5.01
C THR A 283 -10.63 19.64 -5.51
N TRP A 284 -11.16 18.82 -4.61
CA TRP A 284 -11.84 17.58 -4.97
C TRP A 284 -13.12 17.85 -5.76
N GLN A 285 -13.32 17.05 -6.81
CA GLN A 285 -14.55 17.01 -7.59
C GLN A 285 -14.93 15.57 -7.92
N LEU A 286 -16.24 15.32 -7.99
CA LEU A 286 -16.84 14.10 -8.51
C LEU A 286 -17.56 14.38 -9.82
N ARG A 287 -17.19 13.66 -10.88
CA ARG A 287 -17.90 13.69 -12.16
C ARG A 287 -18.81 12.47 -12.30
N ILE A 288 -20.09 12.69 -12.56
CA ILE A 288 -21.07 11.63 -12.84
C ILE A 288 -21.53 11.78 -14.29
N HIS A 289 -21.19 10.81 -15.14
CA HIS A 289 -21.32 10.93 -16.60
C HIS A 289 -21.42 9.55 -17.26
N GLY A 290 -21.29 9.49 -18.59
CA GLY A 290 -21.37 8.28 -19.40
C GLY A 290 -22.71 8.19 -20.11
N ARG A 291 -23.36 7.03 -20.02
CA ARG A 291 -24.72 6.77 -20.53
C ARG A 291 -25.78 7.37 -19.61
N VAL A 292 -25.82 8.69 -19.56
CA VAL A 292 -26.76 9.51 -18.77
C VAL A 292 -27.27 10.68 -19.60
N ARG A 293 -28.48 11.14 -19.32
CA ARG A 293 -29.02 12.33 -19.99
C ARG A 293 -28.48 13.64 -19.42
N ASN A 294 -28.29 13.70 -18.09
CA ASN A 294 -27.90 14.92 -17.37
C ASN A 294 -26.57 14.71 -16.63
N PRO A 295 -25.40 14.76 -17.30
CA PRO A 295 -24.12 14.63 -16.60
C PRO A 295 -23.90 15.79 -15.63
N ILE A 296 -23.36 15.50 -14.45
CA ILE A 296 -23.09 16.49 -13.39
C ILE A 296 -21.66 16.39 -12.86
N THR A 297 -21.17 17.50 -12.32
CA THR A 297 -19.91 17.57 -11.58
C THR A 297 -20.20 18.23 -10.24
N LEU A 298 -19.77 17.61 -9.14
CA LEU A 298 -20.00 18.07 -7.77
C LEU A 298 -18.68 18.36 -7.08
N SER A 299 -18.56 19.53 -6.45
CA SER A 299 -17.50 19.78 -5.47
C SER A 299 -17.80 19.10 -4.15
N PHE A 300 -16.81 19.08 -3.23
CA PHE A 300 -17.04 18.54 -1.89
C PHE A 300 -18.10 19.35 -1.13
N ALA A 301 -18.11 20.68 -1.31
CA ALA A 301 -19.10 21.57 -0.72
C ALA A 301 -20.52 21.28 -1.26
N ASP A 302 -20.66 21.04 -2.57
CA ASP A 302 -21.94 20.66 -3.16
C ASP A 302 -22.46 19.35 -2.59
N LEU A 303 -21.56 18.38 -2.37
CA LEU A 303 -21.93 17.09 -1.78
C LEU A 303 -22.37 17.24 -0.31
N LEU A 304 -21.69 18.07 0.49
CA LEU A 304 -22.07 18.35 1.88
C LEU A 304 -23.38 19.15 1.99
N ALA A 305 -23.75 19.93 0.97
CA ALA A 305 -24.98 20.69 0.94
C ALA A 305 -26.24 19.84 0.64
N ARG A 306 -26.06 18.59 0.21
CA ARG A 306 -27.18 17.67 -0.10
C ARG A 306 -27.79 17.06 1.17
N PRO A 307 -28.96 16.40 1.07
CA PRO A 307 -29.54 15.67 2.20
C PRO A 307 -28.73 14.41 2.53
N LEU A 308 -27.84 14.49 3.51
CA LEU A 308 -27.06 13.33 3.97
C LEU A 308 -27.94 12.39 4.82
N VAL A 309 -27.77 11.08 4.66
CA VAL A 309 -28.36 10.06 5.54
C VAL A 309 -27.27 9.37 6.32
N GLU A 310 -27.61 8.90 7.52
CA GLU A 310 -26.69 8.15 8.36
C GLU A 310 -27.20 6.72 8.57
N ARG A 311 -26.34 5.71 8.34
CA ARG A 311 -26.71 4.28 8.41
C ARG A 311 -25.59 3.42 8.96
N TYR A 312 -25.95 2.36 9.70
CA TYR A 312 -24.99 1.31 10.03
C TYR A 312 -24.91 0.32 8.87
N ILE A 313 -23.72 0.15 8.31
CA ILE A 313 -23.47 -0.75 7.18
C ILE A 313 -22.20 -1.56 7.46
N THR A 314 -22.31 -2.87 7.28
CA THR A 314 -21.17 -3.78 7.29
C THR A 314 -20.55 -3.88 5.91
N LEU A 315 -19.26 -3.60 5.80
CA LEU A 315 -18.47 -3.86 4.60
C LEU A 315 -17.66 -5.14 4.77
N ALA A 316 -17.63 -5.96 3.72
CA ALA A 316 -16.82 -7.18 3.66
C ALA A 316 -15.93 -7.18 2.42
N CYS A 317 -14.70 -7.66 2.58
CA CYS A 317 -13.81 -7.89 1.45
C CYS A 317 -14.08 -9.26 0.81
N VAL A 318 -13.92 -9.35 -0.51
CA VAL A 318 -13.98 -10.63 -1.22
C VAL A 318 -12.80 -11.55 -0.85
N SER A 319 -11.65 -10.96 -0.51
CA SER A 319 -10.47 -11.67 0.00
C SER A 319 -10.64 -12.18 1.44
N ASN A 320 -11.81 -11.97 2.06
CA ASN A 320 -12.07 -12.51 3.39
C ASN A 320 -12.22 -14.03 3.30
N GLU A 321 -11.24 -14.76 3.83
CA GLU A 321 -11.30 -16.21 3.98
C GLU A 321 -12.40 -16.64 4.95
N VAL A 322 -12.71 -17.94 4.96
CA VAL A 322 -13.62 -18.52 5.95
C VAL A 322 -13.06 -18.32 7.36
N GLY A 323 -13.73 -17.45 8.12
CA GLY A 323 -13.31 -17.07 9.46
C GLY A 323 -12.31 -15.92 9.53
N GLY A 324 -12.03 -15.25 8.41
CA GLY A 324 -11.14 -14.09 8.31
C GLY A 324 -11.66 -12.83 9.00
N ASP A 325 -10.81 -11.79 9.03
CA ASP A 325 -11.04 -10.51 9.69
C ASP A 325 -11.21 -9.31 8.74
N LEU A 326 -11.32 -9.55 7.44
CA LEU A 326 -11.53 -8.51 6.41
C LEU A 326 -13.02 -8.13 6.28
N ILE A 327 -13.62 -7.79 7.42
CA ILE A 327 -15.00 -7.38 7.57
C ILE A 327 -15.14 -6.44 8.76
N GLY A 328 -15.99 -5.42 8.64
CA GLY A 328 -16.27 -4.47 9.72
C GLY A 328 -17.60 -3.77 9.56
N ASN A 329 -18.20 -3.40 10.68
CA ASN A 329 -19.47 -2.67 10.75
C ASN A 329 -19.25 -1.25 11.30
N ALA A 330 -19.71 -0.24 10.58
CA ALA A 330 -19.54 1.16 10.98
C ALA A 330 -20.79 1.98 10.68
N ARG A 331 -20.88 3.14 11.32
CA ARG A 331 -21.90 4.16 11.03
C ARG A 331 -21.36 5.07 9.92
N TRP A 332 -22.07 5.16 8.80
CA TRP A 332 -21.67 5.94 7.63
C TRP A 332 -22.62 7.10 7.45
N LEU A 333 -22.07 8.28 7.16
CA LEU A 333 -22.81 9.49 6.82
C LEU A 333 -22.51 9.85 5.37
N GLY A 334 -23.53 9.99 4.52
CA GLY A 334 -23.33 10.25 3.10
C GLY A 334 -24.60 10.56 2.32
N VAL A 335 -24.41 10.95 1.06
CA VAL A 335 -25.50 11.20 0.10
C VAL A 335 -25.96 9.86 -0.49
N PRO A 336 -27.27 9.55 -0.52
CA PRO A 336 -27.78 8.37 -1.20
C PRO A 336 -27.44 8.38 -2.69
N ILE A 337 -26.73 7.37 -3.18
CA ILE A 337 -26.33 7.26 -4.59
C ILE A 337 -27.56 7.22 -5.49
N ARG A 338 -28.66 6.61 -5.04
CA ARG A 338 -29.93 6.57 -5.80
C ARG A 338 -30.41 7.97 -6.20
N GLU A 339 -30.23 8.98 -5.36
CA GLU A 339 -30.72 10.35 -5.62
C GLU A 339 -29.88 11.02 -6.71
N LEU A 340 -28.57 10.75 -6.72
CA LEU A 340 -27.67 11.21 -7.78
C LEU A 340 -27.97 10.49 -9.10
N LEU A 341 -28.27 9.18 -9.05
CA LEU A 341 -28.70 8.43 -10.23
C LEU A 341 -30.03 8.95 -10.77
N ASP A 342 -31.00 9.27 -9.91
CA ASP A 342 -32.27 9.83 -10.35
C ASP A 342 -32.10 11.22 -11.01
N GLU A 343 -31.14 12.03 -10.54
CA GLU A 343 -30.81 13.35 -11.13
C GLU A 343 -30.15 13.23 -12.51
N VAL A 344 -29.20 12.31 -12.69
CA VAL A 344 -28.47 12.17 -13.96
C VAL A 344 -29.27 11.43 -15.04
N GLU A 345 -30.34 10.73 -14.66
CA GLU A 345 -31.21 9.95 -15.55
C GLU A 345 -30.43 8.95 -16.43
N PRO A 346 -30.03 7.77 -15.90
CA PRO A 346 -29.38 6.71 -16.65
C PRO A 346 -30.14 6.35 -17.93
N GLU A 347 -29.40 6.19 -19.02
CA GLU A 347 -29.96 5.72 -20.29
C GLU A 347 -30.25 4.20 -20.24
N GLU A 348 -31.04 3.72 -21.19
CA GLU A 348 -31.27 2.28 -21.35
C GLU A 348 -29.95 1.55 -21.65
N GLY A 349 -29.73 0.41 -20.99
CA GLY A 349 -28.49 -0.36 -21.12
C GLY A 349 -27.31 0.14 -20.27
N ALA A 350 -27.50 1.16 -19.43
CA ALA A 350 -26.52 1.56 -18.40
C ALA A 350 -26.57 0.62 -17.18
N ASP A 351 -26.18 -0.65 -17.35
CA ASP A 351 -26.28 -1.69 -16.31
C ASP A 351 -25.11 -1.72 -15.31
N GLN A 352 -24.07 -0.91 -15.53
CA GLN A 352 -22.90 -0.81 -14.65
C GLN A 352 -22.57 0.66 -14.33
N VAL A 353 -22.30 0.94 -13.05
CA VAL A 353 -21.66 2.18 -12.59
C VAL A 353 -20.20 1.89 -12.26
N VAL A 354 -19.29 2.49 -13.01
CA VAL A 354 -17.85 2.39 -12.79
C VAL A 354 -17.39 3.53 -11.87
N GLY A 355 -17.06 3.19 -10.63
CA GLY A 355 -16.41 4.10 -9.70
C GLY A 355 -14.91 4.14 -9.93
N ARG A 356 -14.33 5.34 -10.10
CA ARG A 356 -12.88 5.53 -10.28
C ARG A 356 -12.28 6.36 -9.15
N SER A 357 -11.20 5.85 -8.59
CA SER A 357 -10.40 6.49 -7.54
C SER A 357 -9.38 7.48 -8.13
N VAL A 358 -8.93 8.44 -7.32
CA VAL A 358 -7.82 9.37 -7.65
C VAL A 358 -6.52 8.68 -8.04
N ASP A 359 -6.33 7.39 -7.75
CA ASP A 359 -5.15 6.61 -8.13
C ASP A 359 -5.36 5.75 -9.39
N GLY A 360 -6.56 5.77 -9.96
CA GLY A 360 -6.92 5.07 -11.21
C GLY A 360 -7.56 3.71 -10.98
N TRP A 361 -7.68 3.25 -9.74
CA TRP A 361 -8.40 2.02 -9.43
C TRP A 361 -9.89 2.14 -9.78
N THR A 362 -10.48 1.06 -10.32
CA THR A 362 -11.89 1.01 -10.72
C THR A 362 -12.65 -0.15 -10.07
N CYS A 363 -13.90 0.10 -9.70
CA CYS A 363 -14.89 -0.93 -9.41
C CYS A 363 -16.13 -0.75 -10.28
N GLY A 364 -16.77 -1.85 -10.69
CA GLY A 364 -18.02 -1.83 -11.42
C GLY A 364 -19.16 -2.34 -10.53
N THR A 365 -20.12 -1.48 -10.23
CA THR A 365 -21.31 -1.84 -9.44
C THR A 365 -22.53 -1.99 -10.35
N PRO A 366 -23.37 -3.04 -10.21
CA PRO A 366 -24.61 -3.11 -10.97
C PRO A 366 -25.53 -1.92 -10.67
N THR A 367 -25.95 -1.17 -11.70
CA THR A 367 -26.78 0.03 -11.55
C THR A 367 -28.10 -0.28 -10.83
N ALA A 368 -28.69 -1.44 -11.12
CA ALA A 368 -29.94 -1.87 -10.48
C ALA A 368 -29.81 -1.99 -8.95
N LEU A 369 -28.67 -2.46 -8.45
CA LEU A 369 -28.46 -2.63 -7.00
C LEU A 369 -28.20 -1.31 -6.27
N LEU A 370 -27.81 -0.26 -6.98
CA LEU A 370 -27.73 1.09 -6.42
C LEU A 370 -29.11 1.76 -6.29
N ARG A 371 -30.15 1.16 -6.88
CA ARG A 371 -31.53 1.68 -6.91
C ARG A 371 -32.57 0.71 -6.34
N ASP A 372 -32.16 -0.41 -5.75
CA ASP A 372 -33.08 -1.46 -5.24
C ASP A 372 -33.62 -1.18 -3.83
N GLY A 373 -33.42 0.04 -3.32
CA GLY A 373 -33.88 0.47 -2.00
C GLY A 373 -32.86 0.27 -0.88
N ARG A 374 -31.70 -0.36 -1.15
CA ARG A 374 -30.59 -0.36 -0.18
C ARG A 374 -29.99 1.03 -0.01
N ASP A 375 -29.47 1.30 1.18
CA ASP A 375 -28.79 2.57 1.47
C ASP A 375 -27.35 2.57 0.92
N ALA A 376 -27.22 2.66 -0.40
CA ALA A 376 -25.95 2.89 -1.09
C ALA A 376 -25.55 4.37 -0.98
N LEU A 377 -24.35 4.67 -0.47
CA LEU A 377 -23.93 6.02 -0.10
C LEU A 377 -22.64 6.45 -0.79
N LEU A 378 -22.56 7.73 -1.15
CA LEU A 378 -21.31 8.47 -1.19
C LEU A 378 -21.05 9.03 0.21
N ALA A 379 -20.27 8.28 0.99
CA ALA A 379 -19.96 8.59 2.37
C ALA A 379 -18.88 9.68 2.46
N VAL A 380 -19.08 10.60 3.41
CA VAL A 380 -18.16 11.68 3.81
C VAL A 380 -17.75 11.56 5.27
N GLY A 381 -18.52 10.80 6.07
CA GLY A 381 -18.26 10.57 7.49
C GLY A 381 -18.33 9.09 7.88
N MET A 382 -17.56 8.73 8.89
CA MET A 382 -17.50 7.39 9.47
C MET A 382 -17.43 7.48 11.00
N ASN A 383 -18.37 6.82 11.67
CA ASN A 383 -18.54 6.81 13.12
C ASN A 383 -18.64 8.20 13.75
N GLY A 384 -19.25 9.16 13.05
CA GLY A 384 -19.43 10.55 13.52
C GLY A 384 -18.25 11.47 13.29
N GLU A 385 -17.17 10.98 12.64
CA GLU A 385 -16.01 11.78 12.27
C GLU A 385 -15.91 11.91 10.74
N PRO A 386 -15.26 12.96 10.21
CA PRO A 386 -14.83 12.97 8.81
C PRO A 386 -14.05 11.69 8.49
N LEU A 387 -14.24 11.15 7.28
CA LEU A 387 -13.58 9.90 6.88
C LEU A 387 -12.09 9.90 7.23
N PRO A 388 -11.56 8.82 7.83
CA PRO A 388 -10.11 8.65 7.93
C PRO A 388 -9.47 8.60 6.55
N VAL A 389 -8.23 9.09 6.43
CA VAL A 389 -7.54 9.21 5.14
C VAL A 389 -7.36 7.83 4.49
N GLU A 390 -6.94 6.83 5.25
CA GLU A 390 -6.86 5.43 4.83
C GLU A 390 -8.19 4.78 4.41
N HIS A 391 -9.31 5.37 4.83
CA HIS A 391 -10.65 4.86 4.55
C HIS A 391 -11.38 5.65 3.46
N GLY A 392 -10.69 6.53 2.75
CA GLY A 392 -11.21 7.17 1.52
C GLY A 392 -11.54 8.64 1.64
N PHE A 393 -11.02 9.37 2.62
CA PHE A 393 -11.21 10.82 2.72
C PHE A 393 -10.85 11.56 1.40
N PRO A 394 -11.66 12.51 0.91
CA PRO A 394 -12.86 13.04 1.55
C PRO A 394 -14.15 12.26 1.27
N VAL A 395 -14.19 11.45 0.20
CA VAL A 395 -15.41 10.75 -0.23
C VAL A 395 -15.10 9.31 -0.66
N ARG A 396 -15.95 8.38 -0.23
CA ARG A 396 -15.93 6.98 -0.70
C ARG A 396 -17.33 6.47 -1.06
N MET A 397 -17.39 5.45 -1.90
CA MET A 397 -18.59 4.63 -2.05
C MET A 397 -18.72 3.62 -0.90
N VAL A 398 -19.95 3.41 -0.43
CA VAL A 398 -20.36 2.40 0.56
C VAL A 398 -21.67 1.79 0.07
N VAL A 399 -21.64 0.53 -0.36
CA VAL A 399 -22.84 -0.17 -0.85
C VAL A 399 -23.03 -1.46 -0.07
N PRO A 400 -24.12 -1.62 0.68
CA PRO A 400 -24.39 -2.86 1.40
C PRO A 400 -24.67 -4.02 0.43
N GLY A 401 -24.40 -5.25 0.87
CA GLY A 401 -24.73 -6.47 0.11
C GLY A 401 -23.76 -6.84 -1.00
N LEU A 402 -22.76 -6.01 -1.29
CA LEU A 402 -21.75 -6.24 -2.31
C LEU A 402 -20.33 -6.23 -1.71
N TYR A 403 -19.45 -7.10 -2.21
CA TYR A 403 -18.06 -7.11 -1.77
C TYR A 403 -17.35 -5.82 -2.21
N GLY A 404 -16.42 -5.34 -1.37
CA GLY A 404 -15.83 -4.01 -1.58
C GLY A 404 -15.11 -3.78 -2.91
N TYR A 405 -14.67 -4.84 -3.60
CA TYR A 405 -13.96 -4.71 -4.89
C TYR A 405 -14.88 -4.29 -6.05
N VAL A 406 -16.19 -4.50 -5.95
CA VAL A 406 -17.19 -4.04 -6.92
C VAL A 406 -17.91 -2.77 -6.47
N SER A 407 -17.83 -2.39 -5.20
CA SER A 407 -18.79 -1.45 -4.62
C SER A 407 -18.26 -0.42 -3.62
N ALA A 408 -17.00 -0.49 -3.21
CA ALA A 408 -16.47 0.32 -2.11
C ALA A 408 -15.28 1.21 -2.52
N CYS A 409 -15.40 1.91 -3.65
CA CYS A 409 -14.39 2.84 -4.17
C CYS A 409 -14.00 3.90 -3.13
N LYS A 410 -12.76 3.85 -2.67
CA LYS A 410 -12.15 4.90 -1.84
C LYS A 410 -11.65 6.04 -2.72
N TRP A 411 -11.58 7.26 -2.18
CA TRP A 411 -11.05 8.44 -2.87
C TRP A 411 -11.68 8.64 -4.25
N VAL A 412 -13.01 8.46 -4.33
CA VAL A 412 -13.73 8.43 -5.60
C VAL A 412 -13.76 9.83 -6.23
N THR A 413 -13.52 9.92 -7.53
CA THR A 413 -13.58 11.16 -8.32
C THR A 413 -14.48 11.05 -9.54
N GLU A 414 -14.96 9.86 -9.86
CA GLU A 414 -15.80 9.64 -11.03
C GLU A 414 -16.76 8.48 -10.80
N LEU A 415 -17.99 8.65 -11.27
CA LEU A 415 -18.97 7.59 -11.49
C LEU A 415 -19.36 7.63 -12.97
N GLU A 416 -18.94 6.62 -13.71
CA GLU A 416 -19.22 6.49 -15.14
C GLU A 416 -20.30 5.42 -15.36
N LEU A 417 -21.45 5.82 -15.91
CA LEU A 417 -22.52 4.89 -16.26
C LEU A 417 -22.21 4.27 -17.63
N THR A 418 -22.14 2.95 -17.67
CA THR A 418 -21.78 2.17 -18.85
C THR A 418 -22.46 0.80 -18.79
N SER A 419 -22.01 -0.18 -19.57
CA SER A 419 -22.45 -1.57 -19.44
C SER A 419 -21.32 -2.52 -19.07
N PHE A 420 -21.67 -3.63 -18.40
CA PHE A 420 -20.75 -4.76 -18.17
C PHE A 420 -20.19 -5.36 -19.46
N SER A 421 -20.85 -5.16 -20.61
CA SER A 421 -20.32 -5.59 -21.91
C SER A 421 -19.28 -4.64 -22.51
N ASP A 422 -19.24 -3.39 -22.03
CA ASP A 422 -18.35 -2.35 -22.56
C ASP A 422 -17.15 -2.07 -21.64
N PHE A 423 -17.24 -2.39 -20.35
CA PHE A 423 -16.19 -2.08 -19.39
C PHE A 423 -15.96 -3.15 -18.32
N ASP A 424 -14.73 -3.66 -18.29
CA ASP A 424 -14.23 -4.53 -17.24
C ASP A 424 -13.50 -3.74 -16.15
N ALA A 425 -14.04 -3.73 -14.93
CA ALA A 425 -13.41 -3.10 -13.78
C ALA A 425 -12.14 -3.85 -13.32
N TYR A 426 -11.26 -3.18 -12.56
CA TYR A 426 -9.88 -3.60 -12.28
C TYR A 426 -9.68 -5.10 -11.98
N TRP A 427 -10.57 -5.71 -11.19
CA TRP A 427 -10.47 -7.12 -10.77
C TRP A 427 -11.08 -8.14 -11.75
N VAL A 428 -11.98 -7.72 -12.65
CA VAL A 428 -12.67 -8.65 -13.58
C VAL A 428 -11.69 -9.35 -14.53
N PRO A 429 -10.75 -8.64 -15.21
CA PRO A 429 -9.74 -9.27 -16.05
C PRO A 429 -8.74 -10.15 -15.28
N ARG A 430 -8.74 -10.04 -13.94
CA ARG A 430 -7.87 -10.80 -13.03
C ARG A 430 -8.58 -12.06 -12.48
N GLY A 431 -9.73 -12.44 -13.04
CA GLY A 431 -10.43 -13.68 -12.71
C GLY A 431 -11.49 -13.56 -11.62
N TRP A 432 -11.83 -12.34 -11.19
CA TRP A 432 -12.91 -12.11 -10.23
C TRP A 432 -14.25 -11.92 -10.93
N SER A 433 -15.35 -12.32 -10.27
CA SER A 433 -16.69 -12.15 -10.83
C SER A 433 -17.06 -10.67 -11.00
N PRO A 434 -17.89 -10.29 -11.98
CA PRO A 434 -18.25 -8.88 -12.21
C PRO A 434 -19.25 -8.32 -11.18
N GLU A 435 -20.15 -9.14 -10.64
CA GLU A 435 -21.26 -8.65 -9.79
C GLU A 435 -20.95 -8.67 -8.28
N GLY A 436 -20.10 -9.59 -7.82
CA GLY A 436 -19.61 -9.65 -6.44
C GLY A 436 -20.64 -9.58 -5.28
N PRO A 437 -21.80 -10.26 -5.32
CA PRO A 437 -22.74 -10.26 -4.20
C PRO A 437 -22.13 -10.94 -2.97
N ILE A 438 -22.37 -10.37 -1.78
CA ILE A 438 -21.89 -10.98 -0.53
C ILE A 438 -22.60 -12.31 -0.29
N LYS A 439 -21.81 -13.35 -0.05
CA LYS A 439 -22.29 -14.67 0.37
C LYS A 439 -22.70 -14.64 1.84
N THR A 440 -23.69 -15.46 2.21
CA THR A 440 -24.06 -15.67 3.62
C THR A 440 -22.87 -16.27 4.35
N GLN A 441 -22.43 -15.65 5.44
CA GLN A 441 -21.23 -16.04 6.16
C GLN A 441 -21.40 -15.97 7.68
N SER A 442 -20.59 -16.74 8.41
CA SER A 442 -20.51 -16.71 9.87
C SER A 442 -19.11 -17.08 10.35
N ARG A 443 -18.74 -16.57 11.52
CA ARG A 443 -17.43 -16.73 12.13
C ARG A 443 -17.56 -16.90 13.64
N ILE A 444 -16.91 -17.91 14.21
CA ILE A 444 -16.61 -18.03 15.64
C ILE A 444 -15.47 -17.07 15.99
N ASP A 445 -15.70 -16.14 16.92
CA ASP A 445 -14.69 -15.18 17.40
C ASP A 445 -14.08 -15.63 18.73
N THR A 446 -14.88 -16.34 19.54
CA THR A 446 -14.48 -16.91 20.82
C THR A 446 -15.20 -18.25 21.06
N PRO A 447 -14.53 -19.27 21.62
CA PRO A 447 -13.10 -19.29 21.96
C PRO A 447 -12.20 -19.36 20.71
N ARG A 448 -10.95 -18.93 20.83
CA ARG A 448 -9.90 -19.08 19.81
C ARG A 448 -9.02 -20.30 20.13
N PRO A 449 -8.24 -20.84 19.16
CA PRO A 449 -7.47 -22.07 19.37
C PRO A 449 -6.48 -22.06 20.55
N ARG A 450 -6.01 -20.89 20.98
CA ARG A 450 -5.06 -20.73 22.10
C ARG A 450 -5.73 -20.43 23.45
N ASN A 451 -7.06 -20.33 23.50
CA ASN A 451 -7.76 -20.13 24.76
C ASN A 451 -7.56 -21.34 25.69
N ARG A 452 -7.31 -21.07 26.97
CA ARG A 452 -7.22 -22.11 28.00
C ARG A 452 -8.62 -22.34 28.57
N LEU A 453 -9.33 -23.32 28.02
CA LEU A 453 -10.67 -23.67 28.47
C LEU A 453 -10.63 -24.69 29.59
N THR A 454 -11.58 -24.58 30.51
CA THR A 454 -11.85 -25.57 31.56
C THR A 454 -13.22 -26.17 31.32
N ALA A 455 -13.39 -27.45 31.64
CA ALA A 455 -14.67 -28.15 31.52
C ALA A 455 -15.77 -27.44 32.31
N GLY A 456 -16.99 -27.48 31.78
CA GLY A 456 -18.13 -26.73 32.27
C GLY A 456 -18.67 -25.73 31.24
N PRO A 457 -19.44 -24.71 31.65
CA PRO A 457 -20.07 -23.78 30.74
C PRO A 457 -19.04 -22.88 30.04
N VAL A 458 -18.96 -22.97 28.72
CA VAL A 458 -18.14 -22.13 27.84
C VAL A 458 -19.05 -21.40 26.87
N THR A 459 -18.90 -20.08 26.76
CA THR A 459 -19.63 -19.30 25.74
C THR A 459 -18.87 -19.37 24.42
N VAL A 460 -19.54 -19.89 23.38
CA VAL A 460 -19.10 -19.80 21.99
C VAL A 460 -19.85 -18.64 21.36
N ALA A 461 -19.16 -17.67 20.78
CA ALA A 461 -19.78 -16.49 20.21
C ALA A 461 -19.03 -15.98 18.98
N GLY A 462 -19.72 -15.18 18.18
CA GLY A 462 -19.18 -14.67 16.94
C GLY A 462 -20.12 -13.74 16.20
N VAL A 463 -19.85 -13.54 14.92
CA VAL A 463 -20.66 -12.72 14.02
C VAL A 463 -21.17 -13.53 12.83
N ALA A 464 -22.30 -13.12 12.26
CA ALA A 464 -22.84 -13.64 11.01
C ALA A 464 -23.38 -12.49 10.15
N TRP A 465 -23.32 -12.64 8.83
CA TRP A 465 -23.74 -11.58 7.92
C TRP A 465 -24.26 -12.12 6.59
N ALA A 466 -25.24 -11.40 6.06
CA ALA A 466 -25.83 -11.58 4.75
C ALA A 466 -26.53 -10.25 4.40
N GLN A 467 -25.75 -9.18 4.23
CA GLN A 467 -26.28 -7.82 4.07
C GLN A 467 -27.35 -7.78 2.96
N HIS A 468 -28.37 -6.96 3.17
CA HIS A 468 -29.57 -6.83 2.36
C HIS A 468 -30.52 -8.04 2.36
N ARG A 469 -30.05 -9.23 2.79
CA ARG A 469 -30.88 -10.43 3.00
C ARG A 469 -31.20 -10.70 4.46
N GLY A 470 -30.33 -10.31 5.39
CA GLY A 470 -30.45 -10.56 6.82
C GLY A 470 -30.13 -12.01 7.24
N ILE A 471 -29.78 -12.18 8.52
CA ILE A 471 -29.53 -13.50 9.13
C ILE A 471 -30.75 -13.93 9.92
N ARG A 472 -31.24 -15.14 9.63
CA ARG A 472 -32.40 -15.73 10.31
C ARG A 472 -31.99 -16.69 11.43
N ARG A 473 -30.89 -17.43 11.24
CA ARG A 473 -30.44 -18.45 12.19
C ARG A 473 -28.94 -18.64 12.12
N VAL A 474 -28.31 -18.87 13.26
CA VAL A 474 -26.93 -19.37 13.37
C VAL A 474 -26.96 -20.68 14.14
N GLU A 475 -26.22 -21.66 13.65
CA GLU A 475 -26.10 -22.98 14.26
C GLU A 475 -24.62 -23.30 14.50
N VAL A 476 -24.32 -23.88 15.66
CA VAL A 476 -22.99 -24.32 16.07
C VAL A 476 -23.03 -25.82 16.34
N ARG A 477 -21.96 -26.54 16.01
CA ARG A 477 -21.79 -27.94 16.44
C ARG A 477 -20.43 -28.17 17.05
N VAL A 478 -20.38 -29.20 17.91
CA VAL A 478 -19.16 -29.71 18.53
C VAL A 478 -18.87 -31.07 17.91
N ASP A 479 -17.65 -31.24 17.40
CA ASP A 479 -17.17 -32.43 16.72
C ASP A 479 -18.11 -32.86 15.58
N ASP A 480 -18.65 -34.07 15.64
CA ASP A 480 -19.63 -34.61 14.70
C ASP A 480 -21.02 -34.76 15.34
N GLY A 481 -21.26 -34.02 16.43
CA GLY A 481 -22.54 -33.94 17.11
C GLY A 481 -23.61 -33.16 16.35
N PRO A 482 -24.85 -33.10 16.91
CA PRO A 482 -25.94 -32.36 16.29
C PRO A 482 -25.67 -30.85 16.28
N TRP A 483 -26.23 -30.17 15.28
CA TRP A 483 -26.28 -28.71 15.23
C TRP A 483 -27.16 -28.17 16.35
N GLN A 484 -26.66 -27.16 17.06
CA GLN A 484 -27.33 -26.44 18.13
C GLN A 484 -27.59 -25.01 17.67
N GLU A 485 -28.79 -24.52 17.88
CA GLU A 485 -29.14 -23.14 17.53
C GLU A 485 -28.50 -22.16 18.52
N ALA A 486 -27.86 -21.13 17.99
CA ALA A 486 -27.29 -20.03 18.76
C ALA A 486 -28.32 -18.91 18.94
N GLU A 487 -28.20 -18.18 20.04
CA GLU A 487 -28.99 -16.97 20.30
C GLU A 487 -28.42 -15.81 19.47
N LEU A 488 -29.27 -15.18 18.66
CA LEU A 488 -28.91 -13.98 17.90
C LEU A 488 -29.14 -12.73 18.74
N ALA A 489 -28.14 -11.86 18.78
CA ALA A 489 -28.30 -10.51 19.31
C ALA A 489 -29.20 -9.68 18.38
N PRO A 490 -29.93 -8.67 18.91
CA PRO A 490 -30.62 -7.69 18.08
C PRO A 490 -29.66 -7.00 17.10
N ALA A 491 -30.15 -6.62 15.92
CA ALA A 491 -29.41 -5.80 14.97
C ALA A 491 -30.19 -4.54 14.59
N VAL A 492 -29.44 -3.50 14.21
CA VAL A 492 -29.99 -2.21 13.78
C VAL A 492 -30.69 -2.32 12.43
N SER A 493 -30.14 -3.12 11.51
CA SER A 493 -30.58 -3.21 10.13
C SER A 493 -30.20 -4.57 9.53
N VAL A 494 -30.84 -4.93 8.42
CA VAL A 494 -30.47 -6.09 7.59
C VAL A 494 -29.09 -5.93 6.92
N ASP A 495 -28.57 -4.71 6.88
CA ASP A 495 -27.27 -4.36 6.26
C ASP A 495 -26.09 -4.37 7.23
N THR A 496 -26.31 -4.76 8.49
CA THR A 496 -25.26 -5.00 9.47
C THR A 496 -24.99 -6.50 9.64
N TRP A 497 -23.81 -6.86 10.16
CA TRP A 497 -23.66 -8.16 10.80
C TRP A 497 -24.57 -8.26 12.04
N VAL A 498 -24.82 -9.49 12.47
CA VAL A 498 -25.42 -9.82 13.77
C VAL A 498 -24.35 -10.48 14.64
N GLN A 499 -24.34 -10.17 15.93
CA GLN A 499 -23.62 -10.99 16.90
C GLN A 499 -24.49 -12.18 17.31
N TRP A 500 -23.86 -13.28 17.70
CA TRP A 500 -24.55 -14.47 18.20
C TRP A 500 -23.75 -15.13 19.31
N SER A 501 -24.44 -15.88 20.18
CA SER A 501 -23.79 -16.67 21.23
C SER A 501 -24.51 -17.99 21.50
N TRP A 502 -23.75 -18.97 21.98
CA TRP A 502 -24.25 -20.28 22.39
C TRP A 502 -23.48 -20.75 23.63
N ARG A 503 -24.20 -21.22 24.65
CA ARG A 503 -23.60 -21.74 25.88
C ARG A 503 -23.38 -23.24 25.76
N TRP A 504 -22.11 -23.62 25.62
CA TRP A 504 -21.67 -25.01 25.51
C TRP A 504 -21.32 -25.60 26.88
N ALA A 505 -21.85 -26.77 27.22
CA ALA A 505 -21.35 -27.57 28.33
C ALA A 505 -20.11 -28.36 27.90
N ALA A 506 -18.94 -27.75 27.99
CA ALA A 506 -17.68 -28.30 27.51
C ALA A 506 -17.19 -29.46 28.37
N THR A 507 -16.82 -30.57 27.73
CA THR A 507 -16.17 -31.73 28.36
C THR A 507 -14.65 -31.63 28.21
N PRO A 508 -13.84 -32.28 29.07
CA PRO A 508 -12.40 -32.34 28.87
C PRO A 508 -12.04 -33.04 27.55
N GLY A 509 -11.07 -32.50 26.81
CA GLY A 509 -10.59 -33.09 25.56
C GLY A 509 -10.31 -32.05 24.47
N GLU A 510 -9.89 -32.56 23.30
CA GLU A 510 -9.81 -31.79 22.07
C GLU A 510 -11.18 -31.76 21.39
N HIS A 511 -11.63 -30.58 21.02
CA HIS A 511 -12.92 -30.39 20.37
C HIS A 511 -12.80 -29.52 19.12
N ARG A 512 -13.63 -29.85 18.13
CA ARG A 512 -13.81 -29.07 16.91
C ARG A 512 -15.15 -28.34 16.96
N LEU A 513 -15.12 -27.02 17.05
CA LEU A 513 -16.29 -26.16 16.95
C LEU A 513 -16.50 -25.74 15.49
N GLN A 514 -17.73 -25.85 14.98
CA GLN A 514 -18.07 -25.40 13.63
C GLN A 514 -19.33 -24.55 13.67
N VAL A 515 -19.40 -23.55 12.79
CA VAL A 515 -20.56 -22.65 12.69
C VAL A 515 -21.09 -22.57 11.26
N ARG A 516 -22.40 -22.44 11.12
CA ARG A 516 -23.09 -22.08 9.87
C ARG A 516 -24.23 -21.10 10.15
N ALA A 517 -24.50 -20.23 9.20
CA ALA A 517 -25.65 -19.34 9.21
C ALA A 517 -26.66 -19.68 8.12
N THR A 518 -27.91 -19.33 8.35
CA THR A 518 -29.00 -19.35 7.37
C THR A 518 -29.58 -17.95 7.26
N ASP A 519 -29.62 -17.42 6.04
CA ASP A 519 -30.19 -16.09 5.77
C ASP A 519 -31.73 -16.11 5.75
N ALA A 520 -32.34 -14.92 5.66
CA ALA A 520 -33.80 -14.80 5.62
C ALA A 520 -34.42 -15.32 4.31
N THR A 521 -33.62 -15.58 3.27
CA THR A 521 -34.10 -16.26 2.05
C THR A 521 -34.21 -17.78 2.22
N GLY A 522 -33.73 -18.30 3.35
CA GLY A 522 -33.73 -19.73 3.66
C GLY A 522 -32.46 -20.46 3.21
N ARG A 523 -31.47 -19.76 2.63
CA ARG A 523 -30.22 -20.36 2.17
C ARG A 523 -29.24 -20.51 3.33
N THR A 524 -28.87 -21.76 3.62
CA THR A 524 -27.85 -22.09 4.62
C THR A 524 -26.46 -22.10 3.97
N GLN A 525 -25.44 -21.66 4.71
CA GLN A 525 -24.05 -21.77 4.30
C GLN A 525 -23.67 -23.18 3.88
N THR A 526 -23.06 -23.30 2.71
CA THR A 526 -22.52 -24.56 2.20
C THR A 526 -21.30 -25.02 3.00
N ASP A 527 -21.14 -26.33 3.12
CA ASP A 527 -19.95 -26.98 3.66
C ASP A 527 -18.80 -27.03 2.66
N ARG A 528 -19.11 -26.92 1.35
CA ARG A 528 -18.13 -26.92 0.28
C ARG A 528 -17.12 -25.81 0.51
N ARG A 529 -15.87 -26.22 0.74
CA ARG A 529 -14.75 -25.30 0.85
C ARG A 529 -14.34 -24.82 -0.52
N GLN A 530 -14.26 -23.50 -0.66
CA GLN A 530 -13.70 -22.83 -1.81
C GLN A 530 -12.90 -21.63 -1.31
N ASP A 531 -11.77 -21.39 -1.96
CA ASP A 531 -10.95 -20.21 -1.72
C ASP A 531 -11.67 -18.93 -2.20
N VAL A 532 -11.05 -17.77 -2.00
CA VAL A 532 -11.63 -16.46 -2.26
C VAL A 532 -11.94 -16.18 -3.73
N VAL A 533 -11.21 -16.78 -4.67
CA VAL A 533 -11.44 -16.62 -6.12
C VAL A 533 -12.49 -17.64 -6.61
N PRO A 534 -13.47 -17.26 -7.47
CA PRO A 534 -13.61 -15.95 -8.14
C PRO A 534 -14.54 -14.94 -7.44
N ASP A 535 -15.29 -15.36 -6.42
CA ASP A 535 -16.46 -14.61 -5.93
C ASP A 535 -16.65 -14.69 -4.41
N GLY A 536 -15.56 -14.91 -3.66
CA GLY A 536 -15.52 -14.97 -2.20
C GLY A 536 -15.53 -16.40 -1.65
N ALA A 537 -14.89 -16.59 -0.49
CA ALA A 537 -14.70 -17.91 0.11
C ALA A 537 -16.02 -18.57 0.57
N THR A 538 -16.06 -19.90 0.54
CA THR A 538 -17.17 -20.71 1.08
C THR A 538 -16.67 -21.81 2.00
N GLY A 539 -17.57 -22.27 2.89
CA GLY A 539 -17.30 -23.32 3.86
C GLY A 539 -17.70 -22.90 5.28
N TRP A 540 -17.69 -23.87 6.20
CA TRP A 540 -17.97 -23.63 7.61
C TRP A 540 -16.70 -23.24 8.37
N HIS A 541 -16.74 -22.09 9.06
CA HIS A 541 -15.65 -21.73 9.95
C HIS A 541 -15.53 -22.77 11.05
N THR A 542 -14.29 -23.23 11.27
CA THR A 542 -13.98 -24.36 12.14
C THR A 542 -12.83 -23.96 13.06
N VAL A 543 -13.06 -24.04 14.37
CA VAL A 543 -12.07 -23.74 15.41
C VAL A 543 -11.78 -25.02 16.19
N ARG A 544 -10.50 -25.34 16.41
CA ARG A 544 -10.08 -26.44 17.29
C ARG A 544 -9.68 -25.87 18.65
N VAL A 545 -10.18 -26.45 19.73
CA VAL A 545 -9.90 -26.00 21.10
C VAL A 545 -9.61 -27.18 22.02
N THR A 546 -8.75 -26.95 23.00
CA THR A 546 -8.46 -27.91 24.08
C THR A 546 -9.17 -27.48 25.36
N VAL A 547 -9.94 -28.39 25.95
CA VAL A 547 -10.64 -28.19 27.22
C VAL A 547 -9.98 -29.05 28.30
N ARG A 548 -9.56 -28.42 29.40
CA ARG A 548 -8.95 -29.10 30.55
C ARG A 548 -10.01 -29.61 31.52
N ALA A 549 -9.71 -30.66 32.27
CA ALA A 549 -10.55 -31.06 33.39
C ALA A 549 -10.70 -29.92 34.40
N ALA A 550 -11.88 -29.80 35.00
CA ALA A 550 -12.06 -28.95 36.17
C ALA A 550 -11.17 -29.49 37.30
N ALA A 551 -10.45 -28.60 37.96
CA ALA A 551 -9.60 -28.93 39.11
C ALA A 551 -10.44 -29.29 40.34
#